data_AF-A0A2I0MEZ5-F1
#
_entry.id   AF-A0A2I0MEZ5-F1
#
_cell.length_a   1.000
_cell.length_b   1.000
_cell.length_c   1.000
_cell.angle_alpha   90.00
_cell.angle_beta   90.00
_cell.angle_gamma   90.00
#
_symmetry.space_group_name_H-M   'P 1'
#
loop_
_entity.id
_entity.type
_entity.pdbx_description
1 polymer ?
#
loop_
_entity_poly.entity_id
_entity_poly.type
_entity_poly.pdbx_seq_one_letter_code
_entity_poly.pdbx_strand_id
1 'polypeptide(L)'
;MYIYTHSGKAVGVAGQKTQVTSQASLGLCTHRLYPGLGTGQHPRPLFQHPPFRSNPTLTPAPGLQLPPRPHNSTAHGTPRCLEHPLRPTPATLTCSSCLPSLRHQAGKAHRLSAEEREQLLPNLRAVGWNEVEGRDAIFKEFHFKDFNRAFGFMTRVALQAEKLDHHPEWFNVYNKVHITLSTHECGGLSERDINLASFIEQVAASLS
;
A
#
# COMPACT_ATOMS: atom_id res chain seq x y z
N MET A 1 -2.72 -2.22 1.07
CA MET A 1 -2.18 -1.03 0.37
C MET A 1 -3.32 -0.11 -0.05
N TYR A 2 -3.57 0.98 0.67
CA TYR A 2 -4.55 2.00 0.26
C TYR A 2 -3.81 3.07 -0.53
N ILE A 3 -4.01 3.08 -1.85
CA ILE A 3 -3.53 4.16 -2.70
C ILE A 3 -4.56 5.30 -2.58
N TYR A 4 -4.33 6.24 -1.66
CA TYR A 4 -5.09 7.50 -1.65
C TYR A 4 -4.63 8.35 -2.83
N THR A 5 -5.23 8.12 -3.99
CA THR A 5 -5.23 9.11 -5.07
C THR A 5 -6.44 9.98 -4.84
N HIS A 6 -6.23 11.25 -4.47
CA HIS A 6 -7.32 12.22 -4.35
C HIS A 6 -7.83 12.61 -5.76
N SER A 7 -8.39 11.66 -6.52
CA SER A 7 -9.29 11.98 -7.61
C SER A 7 -10.69 12.03 -7.01
N GLY A 8 -11.17 13.24 -6.70
CA GLY A 8 -12.47 13.44 -6.06
C GLY A 8 -13.61 12.91 -6.91
N LYS A 9 -14.05 11.67 -6.65
CA LYS A 9 -15.35 11.13 -7.03
C LYS A 9 -15.85 10.24 -5.89
N ALA A 10 -16.64 10.83 -4.99
CA ALA A 10 -17.48 10.07 -4.07
C ALA A 10 -18.64 9.46 -4.88
N VAL A 11 -18.71 8.13 -4.96
CA VAL A 11 -19.91 7.41 -5.39
C VAL A 11 -20.72 7.11 -4.13
N GLY A 12 -21.68 7.99 -3.83
CA GLY A 12 -22.64 7.80 -2.75
C GLY A 12 -23.79 6.91 -3.22
N VAL A 13 -23.99 5.78 -2.51
CA VAL A 13 -25.15 4.92 -2.63
C VAL A 13 -26.37 5.64 -2.03
N ALA A 14 -27.45 5.73 -2.79
CA ALA A 14 -28.69 6.42 -2.43
C ALA A 14 -29.43 5.70 -1.28
N GLY A 15 -29.72 6.43 -0.20
CA GLY A 15 -30.58 6.02 0.91
C GLY A 15 -31.57 7.11 1.27
N GLN A 16 -32.80 6.94 0.78
CA GLN A 16 -34.12 7.39 1.26
C GLN A 16 -34.30 8.80 1.89
N LYS A 17 -35.16 9.58 1.21
CA LYS A 17 -35.92 10.73 1.73
C LYS A 17 -37.07 10.27 2.63
N THR A 18 -37.34 11.04 3.69
CA THR A 18 -38.65 11.40 4.30
C THR A 18 -38.33 12.06 5.66
N GLN A 19 -39.05 13.02 6.25
CA GLN A 19 -40.08 13.98 5.87
C GLN A 19 -40.11 15.00 7.03
N VAL A 20 -40.34 16.28 6.75
CA VAL A 20 -40.47 17.36 7.75
C VAL A 20 -41.95 17.58 8.09
N THR A 21 -42.29 17.65 9.37
CA THR A 21 -43.49 18.30 9.96
C THR A 21 -43.12 18.72 11.39
N SER A 22 -42.86 20.00 11.69
CA SER A 22 -43.82 21.06 12.06
C SER A 22 -44.76 20.69 13.22
N GLN A 23 -44.56 21.30 14.39
CA GLN A 23 -45.61 22.09 15.06
C GLN A 23 -45.02 22.97 16.17
N ALA A 24 -45.45 24.22 16.16
CA ALA A 24 -45.16 25.25 17.15
C ALA A 24 -46.16 25.17 18.31
N SER A 25 -45.73 25.53 19.52
CA SER A 25 -46.64 25.98 20.57
C SER A 25 -45.99 27.10 21.37
N LEU A 26 -46.78 28.17 21.54
CA LEU A 26 -46.45 29.42 22.20
C LEU A 26 -46.53 29.24 23.72
N GLY A 27 -45.54 29.77 24.45
CA GLY A 27 -45.56 29.84 25.90
C GLY A 27 -44.69 31.01 26.38
N LEU A 28 -45.32 32.16 26.61
CA LEU A 28 -44.74 33.30 27.32
C LEU A 28 -44.72 32.99 28.82
N CYS A 29 -43.54 33.03 29.44
CA CYS A 29 -43.43 33.28 30.89
C CYS A 29 -42.09 33.97 31.20
N THR A 30 -42.17 34.91 32.13
CA THR A 30 -41.24 36.01 32.40
C THR A 30 -40.09 35.66 33.35
N HIS A 31 -39.07 36.55 33.36
CA HIS A 31 -38.01 36.79 34.36
C HIS A 31 -36.62 36.14 34.17
N ARG A 32 -35.72 36.96 33.59
CA ARG A 32 -34.35 37.35 33.99
C ARG A 32 -33.57 36.39 34.92
N LEU A 33 -32.44 35.85 34.44
CA LEU A 33 -31.07 35.90 35.02
C LEU A 33 -30.06 35.25 34.03
N TYR A 34 -28.86 35.84 33.89
CA TYR A 34 -27.78 35.51 32.94
C TYR A 34 -27.26 34.06 33.05
N PRO A 35 -26.77 33.45 31.95
CA PRO A 35 -25.31 33.24 31.82
C PRO A 35 -24.75 33.15 30.37
N GLY A 36 -23.42 33.27 30.25
CA GLY A 36 -22.60 32.28 29.53
C GLY A 36 -22.34 32.47 28.03
N LEU A 37 -21.07 32.24 27.66
CA LEU A 37 -20.47 32.27 26.33
C LEU A 37 -21.31 31.57 25.25
N GLY A 38 -21.64 32.29 24.17
CA GLY A 38 -22.21 31.75 22.94
C GLY A 38 -21.16 31.68 21.83
N THR A 39 -20.92 30.47 21.34
CA THR A 39 -20.13 30.17 20.16
C THR A 39 -20.81 30.74 18.91
N GLY A 40 -20.10 31.59 18.16
CA GLY A 40 -20.58 32.14 16.89
C GLY A 40 -20.67 31.05 15.82
N GLN A 41 -21.88 30.59 15.53
CA GLN A 41 -22.17 29.85 14.31
C GLN A 41 -22.46 30.84 13.18
N HIS A 42 -21.48 31.04 12.29
CA HIS A 42 -21.71 31.68 11.00
C HIS A 42 -22.49 30.74 10.07
N PRO A 43 -23.56 31.19 9.40
CA PRO A 43 -24.19 30.41 8.34
C PRO A 43 -23.25 30.33 7.12
N ARG A 44 -23.00 29.11 6.65
CA ARG A 44 -22.21 28.83 5.43
C ARG A 44 -22.92 29.39 4.20
N PRO A 45 -22.22 30.04 3.25
CA PRO A 45 -22.83 30.48 2.00
C PRO A 45 -23.19 29.28 1.12
N LEU A 46 -24.44 29.25 0.65
CA LEU A 46 -24.93 28.34 -0.39
C LEU A 46 -24.27 28.72 -1.73
N PHE A 47 -23.21 27.99 -2.11
CA PHE A 47 -22.64 28.06 -3.45
C PHE A 47 -23.59 27.35 -4.43
N GLN A 48 -24.15 28.10 -5.38
CA GLN A 48 -24.89 27.56 -6.51
C GLN A 48 -23.89 26.96 -7.52
N HIS A 49 -24.05 25.69 -7.86
CA HIS A 49 -23.24 25.03 -8.90
C HIS A 49 -23.67 25.50 -10.30
N PRO A 50 -22.75 25.81 -11.22
CA PRO A 50 -23.08 26.06 -12.62
C PRO A 50 -23.57 24.78 -13.32
N PRO A 51 -24.39 24.89 -14.37
CA PRO A 51 -24.93 23.72 -15.07
C PRO A 51 -23.84 22.90 -15.76
N PHE A 52 -23.96 21.59 -15.63
CA PHE A 52 -23.05 20.58 -16.18
C PHE A 52 -23.11 20.60 -17.72
N ARG A 53 -22.00 20.94 -18.39
CA ARG A 53 -21.85 20.68 -19.84
C ARG A 53 -21.53 19.21 -20.04
N SER A 54 -22.38 18.50 -20.78
CA SER A 54 -22.13 17.14 -21.25
C SER A 54 -20.88 17.11 -22.14
N ASN A 55 -19.97 16.18 -21.86
CA ASN A 55 -18.78 15.94 -22.68
C ASN A 55 -19.18 15.30 -24.03
N PRO A 56 -18.59 15.70 -25.17
CA PRO A 56 -18.87 15.05 -26.44
C PRO A 56 -18.33 13.61 -26.46
N THR A 57 -19.15 12.70 -26.96
CA THR A 57 -18.86 11.28 -27.19
C THR A 57 -17.63 11.12 -28.08
N LEU A 58 -16.55 10.55 -27.53
CA LEU A 58 -15.40 10.10 -28.32
C LEU A 58 -15.79 8.83 -29.08
N THR A 59 -15.84 8.92 -30.40
CA THR A 59 -15.95 7.77 -31.31
C THR A 59 -14.68 6.92 -31.24
N PRO A 60 -14.77 5.58 -31.16
CA PRO A 60 -13.59 4.71 -31.20
C PRO A 60 -12.96 4.69 -32.60
N ALA A 61 -11.63 4.79 -32.66
CA ALA A 61 -10.84 4.64 -33.88
C ALA A 61 -10.91 3.18 -34.41
N PRO A 62 -10.92 2.97 -35.74
CA PRO A 62 -11.01 1.63 -36.30
C PRO A 62 -9.65 0.89 -36.27
N GLY A 63 -9.71 -0.33 -35.72
CA GLY A 63 -9.02 -1.54 -36.22
C GLY A 63 -7.51 -1.48 -36.45
N LEU A 64 -6.72 -1.72 -35.40
CA LEU A 64 -5.37 -2.30 -35.56
C LEU A 64 -5.48 -3.83 -35.46
N GLN A 65 -5.38 -4.48 -36.62
CA GLN A 65 -5.33 -5.94 -36.74
C GLN A 65 -3.95 -6.44 -36.26
N LEU A 66 -3.91 -7.22 -35.18
CA LEU A 66 -2.71 -7.93 -34.75
C LEU A 66 -2.41 -9.11 -35.69
N PRO A 67 -1.14 -9.43 -35.97
CA PRO A 67 -0.77 -10.59 -36.78
C PRO A 67 -1.04 -11.92 -36.06
N PRO A 68 -1.32 -13.02 -36.79
CA PRO A 68 -1.58 -14.31 -36.20
C PRO A 68 -0.32 -14.91 -35.56
N ARG A 69 -0.49 -15.58 -34.41
CA ARG A 69 0.56 -16.37 -33.75
C ARG A 69 0.87 -17.62 -34.56
N PRO A 70 2.14 -18.07 -34.63
CA PRO A 70 2.46 -19.36 -35.21
C PRO A 70 1.99 -20.51 -34.31
N HIS A 71 1.31 -21.48 -34.94
CA HIS A 71 0.93 -22.76 -34.34
C HIS A 71 2.16 -23.66 -34.24
N ASN A 72 2.45 -24.18 -33.04
CA ASN A 72 3.44 -25.24 -32.86
C ASN A 72 2.74 -26.59 -33.05
N SER A 73 3.12 -27.31 -34.10
CA SER A 73 2.55 -28.62 -34.44
C SER A 73 3.48 -29.73 -33.98
N THR A 74 2.88 -30.70 -33.32
CA THR A 74 3.41 -31.95 -32.78
C THR A 74 4.25 -32.73 -33.79
N ALA A 75 5.40 -33.26 -33.35
CA ALA A 75 6.08 -34.35 -34.05
C ALA A 75 6.56 -35.40 -33.05
N HIS A 76 5.91 -36.57 -33.12
CA HIS A 76 6.36 -37.84 -32.57
C HIS A 76 7.66 -38.29 -33.24
N GLY A 77 8.57 -38.90 -32.47
CA GLY A 77 9.77 -39.52 -33.03
C GLY A 77 10.63 -40.21 -31.97
N THR A 78 10.23 -41.41 -31.56
CA THR A 78 11.11 -42.36 -30.85
C THR A 78 12.06 -43.04 -31.84
N PRO A 79 13.30 -43.37 -31.42
CA PRO A 79 13.74 -44.74 -31.62
C PRO A 79 14.43 -45.35 -30.40
N ARG A 80 13.86 -46.48 -29.96
CA ARG A 80 14.50 -47.80 -29.79
C ARG A 80 15.92 -47.81 -29.21
N CYS A 81 16.03 -47.90 -27.88
CA CYS A 81 17.22 -48.46 -27.22
C CYS A 81 17.08 -49.98 -27.16
N LEU A 82 18.14 -50.67 -27.60
CA LEU A 82 18.30 -52.12 -27.53
C LEU A 82 18.55 -52.58 -26.08
N GLU A 83 18.01 -53.75 -25.78
CA GLU A 83 18.04 -54.41 -24.49
C GLU A 83 19.47 -54.82 -24.05
N HIS A 84 19.73 -54.75 -22.75
CA HIS A 84 20.66 -55.65 -22.06
C HIS A 84 20.15 -55.91 -20.63
N PRO A 85 20.19 -57.17 -20.15
CA PRO A 85 19.58 -57.54 -18.89
C PRO A 85 20.62 -57.62 -17.79
N LEU A 86 20.47 -56.86 -16.69
CA LEU A 86 20.95 -57.27 -15.35
C LEU A 86 20.08 -56.61 -14.28
N ARG A 87 19.50 -57.43 -13.39
CA ARG A 87 18.80 -57.07 -12.15
C ARG A 87 19.34 -58.01 -11.05
N PRO A 88 19.10 -57.74 -9.76
CA PRO A 88 19.62 -56.67 -8.91
C PRO A 88 20.47 -57.21 -7.75
N THR A 89 21.15 -56.33 -7.01
CA THR A 89 21.51 -56.57 -5.60
C THR A 89 20.78 -55.56 -4.71
N PRO A 90 20.35 -55.94 -3.48
CA PRO A 90 19.64 -55.03 -2.60
C PRO A 90 20.67 -54.22 -1.79
N ALA A 91 20.98 -53.01 -2.23
CA ALA A 91 21.57 -52.01 -1.37
C ALA A 91 20.44 -51.14 -0.82
N THR A 92 20.24 -51.24 0.49
CA THR A 92 19.39 -50.39 1.31
C THR A 92 19.81 -48.93 1.13
N LEU A 93 19.19 -48.22 0.18
CA LEU A 93 19.34 -46.78 0.05
C LEU A 93 18.42 -46.13 1.08
N THR A 94 18.99 -45.82 2.25
CA THR A 94 18.42 -44.84 3.17
C THR A 94 18.44 -43.49 2.46
N CYS A 95 17.25 -42.95 2.18
CA CYS A 95 17.07 -41.63 1.61
C CYS A 95 17.51 -40.58 2.64
N SER A 96 18.78 -40.18 2.57
CA SER A 96 19.40 -39.20 3.48
C SER A 96 19.16 -37.75 3.05
N SER A 97 18.01 -37.44 2.44
CA SER A 97 17.71 -36.10 1.93
C SER A 97 16.29 -35.60 2.24
N CYS A 98 15.66 -36.14 3.28
CA CYS A 98 14.55 -35.44 3.95
C CYS A 98 15.11 -34.59 5.09
N LEU A 99 15.96 -33.60 4.78
CA LEU A 99 16.06 -32.45 5.66
C LEU A 99 14.73 -31.72 5.53
N PRO A 100 13.93 -31.57 6.61
CA PRO A 100 12.76 -30.74 6.53
C PRO A 100 13.22 -29.35 6.08
N SER A 101 12.69 -28.92 4.93
CA SER A 101 12.72 -27.52 4.54
C SER A 101 12.21 -26.75 5.76
N LEU A 102 13.12 -26.08 6.46
CA LEU A 102 12.80 -25.08 7.45
C LEU A 102 12.13 -23.96 6.65
N ARG A 103 10.84 -24.17 6.37
CA ARG A 103 9.88 -23.10 6.19
C ARG A 103 10.13 -22.24 7.42
N HIS A 104 10.81 -21.12 7.22
CA HIS A 104 11.05 -20.13 8.25
C HIS A 104 9.71 -19.97 8.96
N GLN A 105 9.65 -20.39 10.23
CA GLN A 105 8.58 -19.96 11.09
C GLN A 105 8.79 -18.46 11.15
N ALA A 106 8.06 -17.71 10.33
CA ALA A 106 7.90 -16.29 10.53
C ALA A 106 7.22 -16.17 11.90
N GLY A 107 8.03 -16.05 12.94
CA GLY A 107 7.56 -15.67 14.26
C GLY A 107 6.75 -14.39 14.11
N LYS A 108 5.75 -14.21 14.97
CA LYS A 108 5.00 -12.96 15.03
C LYS A 108 6.00 -11.80 15.11
N ALA A 109 5.73 -10.70 14.39
CA ALA A 109 6.60 -9.55 14.52
C ALA A 109 6.62 -9.08 15.98
N HIS A 110 7.81 -8.84 16.51
CA HIS A 110 8.00 -8.26 17.84
C HIS A 110 8.38 -6.79 17.71
N ARG A 111 7.91 -5.98 18.66
CA ARG A 111 8.29 -4.57 18.72
C ARG A 111 9.75 -4.47 19.14
N LEU A 112 10.51 -3.58 18.51
CA LEU A 112 11.93 -3.36 18.82
C LEU A 112 12.10 -2.98 20.30
N SER A 113 13.05 -3.65 20.97
CA SER A 113 13.51 -3.32 22.32
C SER A 113 14.23 -1.98 22.36
N ALA A 114 14.51 -1.47 23.56
CA ALA A 114 15.27 -0.23 23.72
C ALA A 114 16.69 -0.38 23.13
N GLU A 115 17.33 -1.52 23.41
CA GLU A 115 18.67 -1.86 22.94
C GLU A 115 18.74 -1.98 21.42
N GLU A 116 17.76 -2.65 20.80
CA GLU A 116 17.66 -2.76 19.33
C GLU A 116 17.46 -1.39 18.68
N ARG A 117 16.63 -0.52 19.28
CA ARG A 117 16.43 0.84 18.80
C ARG A 117 17.71 1.68 18.86
N GLU A 118 18.46 1.57 19.96
CA GLU A 118 19.74 2.25 20.12
C GLU A 118 20.77 1.81 19.07
N GLN A 119 20.71 0.55 18.63
CA GLN A 119 21.64 0.02 17.61
C GLN A 119 21.21 0.34 16.18
N LEU A 120 19.91 0.22 15.86
CA LEU A 120 19.42 0.23 14.49
C LEU A 120 18.99 1.62 14.00
N LEU A 121 18.35 2.42 14.86
CA LEU A 121 17.80 3.72 14.45
C LEU A 121 18.84 4.80 14.13
N PRO A 122 20.02 4.88 14.77
CA PRO A 122 21.00 5.92 14.44
C PRO A 122 21.39 5.94 12.96
N ASN A 123 21.52 4.77 12.32
CA ASN A 123 21.85 4.67 10.89
C ASN A 123 20.74 5.25 10.00
N LEU A 124 19.48 4.99 10.33
CA LEU A 124 18.34 5.53 9.61
C LEU A 124 18.19 7.04 9.85
N ARG A 125 18.44 7.52 11.08
CA ARG A 125 18.45 8.95 11.41
C ARG A 125 19.52 9.71 10.65
N ALA A 126 20.72 9.13 10.51
CA ALA A 126 21.82 9.74 9.77
C ALA A 126 21.48 10.02 8.30
N VAL A 127 20.57 9.24 7.70
CA VAL A 127 20.08 9.44 6.33
C VAL A 127 18.71 10.12 6.28
N GLY A 128 18.20 10.66 7.40
CA GLY A 128 17.02 11.52 7.44
C GLY A 128 15.68 10.84 7.76
N TRP A 129 15.67 9.59 8.25
CA TRP A 129 14.47 9.01 8.86
C TRP A 129 14.29 9.56 10.27
N ASN A 130 13.06 9.90 10.63
CA ASN A 130 12.72 10.43 11.96
C ASN A 130 11.58 9.63 12.56
N GLU A 131 11.54 9.55 13.89
CA GLU A 131 10.39 8.98 14.60
C GLU A 131 9.18 9.92 14.51
N VAL A 132 7.98 9.35 14.43
CA VAL A 132 6.73 10.12 14.37
C VAL A 132 6.26 10.44 15.79
N GLU A 133 5.95 11.72 16.06
CA GLU A 133 5.42 12.11 17.36
C GLU A 133 4.05 11.46 17.62
N GLY A 134 3.88 10.86 18.80
CA GLY A 134 2.62 10.21 19.20
C GLY A 134 2.31 8.88 18.52
N ARG A 135 3.22 8.35 17.69
CA ARG A 135 3.07 7.04 17.04
C ARG A 135 4.40 6.31 16.95
N ASP A 136 4.43 5.02 17.30
CA ASP A 136 5.63 4.19 17.17
C ASP A 136 5.89 3.80 15.71
N ALA A 137 6.45 4.74 14.96
CA ALA A 137 6.69 4.67 13.52
C ALA A 137 7.89 5.54 13.14
N ILE A 138 8.48 5.27 11.96
CA ILE A 138 9.51 6.12 11.35
C ILE A 138 8.98 6.72 10.04
N PHE A 139 9.47 7.91 9.72
CA PHE A 139 9.03 8.71 8.59
C PHE A 139 10.21 9.33 7.83
N LYS A 140 10.09 9.41 6.50
CA LYS A 140 11.00 10.18 5.63
C LYS A 140 10.28 10.70 4.39
N GLU A 141 10.67 11.90 3.94
CA GLU A 141 10.27 12.48 2.66
C GLU A 141 11.40 12.33 1.62
N PHE A 142 11.07 11.75 0.47
CA PHE A 142 11.95 11.60 -0.68
C PHE A 142 11.58 12.58 -1.79
N HIS A 143 12.60 13.16 -2.41
CA HIS A 143 12.46 14.13 -3.50
C HIS A 143 13.20 13.61 -4.74
N PHE A 144 12.49 13.55 -5.86
CA PHE A 144 13.02 13.12 -7.15
C PHE A 144 12.99 14.25 -8.18
N LYS A 145 13.60 14.02 -9.35
CA LYS A 145 13.59 15.01 -10.45
C LYS A 145 12.18 15.27 -11.01
N ASP A 146 11.39 14.21 -11.15
CA ASP A 146 10.07 14.24 -11.77
C ASP A 146 9.21 13.07 -11.26
N PHE A 147 7.94 13.05 -11.69
CA PHE A 147 7.00 11.99 -11.32
C PHE A 147 7.40 10.60 -11.85
N ASN A 148 8.04 10.51 -13.03
CA ASN A 148 8.41 9.21 -13.60
C ASN A 148 9.45 8.51 -12.70
N ARG A 149 10.47 9.25 -12.25
CA ARG A 149 11.45 8.73 -11.28
C ARG A 149 10.82 8.37 -9.95
N ALA A 150 9.94 9.23 -9.41
CA ALA A 150 9.25 8.96 -8.15
C ALA A 150 8.41 7.67 -8.24
N PHE A 151 7.66 7.49 -9.32
CA PHE A 151 6.84 6.30 -9.51
C PHE A 151 7.67 5.03 -9.81
N GLY A 152 8.80 5.17 -10.51
CA GLY A 152 9.77 4.08 -10.68
C GLY A 152 10.39 3.62 -9.36
N PHE A 153 10.72 4.56 -8.48
CA PHE A 153 11.13 4.29 -7.09
C PHE A 153 10.02 3.54 -6.33
N MET A 154 8.80 4.06 -6.34
CA MET A 154 7.65 3.44 -5.67
C MET A 154 7.40 2.01 -6.17
N THR A 155 7.49 1.77 -7.48
CA THR A 155 7.29 0.44 -8.07
C THR A 155 8.29 -0.57 -7.52
N ARG A 156 9.57 -0.20 -7.39
CA ARG A 156 10.61 -1.09 -6.83
C ARG A 156 10.37 -1.38 -5.34
N VAL A 157 9.95 -0.38 -4.58
CA VAL A 157 9.58 -0.55 -3.16
C VAL A 157 8.36 -1.47 -3.02
N ALA A 158 7.35 -1.33 -3.88
CA ALA A 158 6.16 -2.17 -3.85
C ALA A 158 6.47 -3.66 -4.11
N LEU A 159 7.39 -3.96 -5.03
CA LEU A 159 7.83 -5.35 -5.28
C LEU A 159 8.52 -5.97 -4.07
N GLN A 160 9.35 -5.18 -3.37
CA GLN A 160 10.01 -5.66 -2.16
C GLN A 160 9.04 -5.79 -0.98
N ALA A 161 8.11 -4.84 -0.84
CA ALA A 161 7.07 -4.89 0.17
C ALA A 161 6.23 -6.17 0.06
N GLU A 162 5.87 -6.57 -1.16
CA GLU A 162 5.15 -7.82 -1.41
C GLU A 162 5.99 -9.05 -1.05
N LYS A 163 7.28 -9.05 -1.39
CA LYS A 163 8.19 -10.14 -1.03
C LYS A 163 8.37 -10.29 0.48
N LEU A 164 8.34 -9.19 1.22
CA LEU A 164 8.48 -9.17 2.67
C LEU A 164 7.16 -9.32 3.42
N ASP A 165 6.03 -9.33 2.71
CA ASP A 165 4.68 -9.19 3.29
C ASP A 165 4.60 -8.05 4.33
N HIS A 166 5.20 -6.91 3.95
CA HIS A 166 5.28 -5.73 4.80
C HIS A 166 5.16 -4.47 3.94
N HIS A 167 4.04 -3.77 4.03
CA HIS A 167 3.71 -2.66 3.14
C HIS A 167 3.92 -1.30 3.83
N PRO A 168 4.48 -0.31 3.12
CA PRO A 168 4.59 1.04 3.67
C PRO A 168 3.23 1.76 3.68
N GLU A 169 3.11 2.74 4.57
CA GLU A 169 2.14 3.81 4.42
C GLU A 169 2.81 4.96 3.68
N TRP A 170 2.24 5.43 2.57
CA TRP A 170 2.85 6.52 1.82
C TRP A 170 1.88 7.49 1.20
N PHE A 171 2.39 8.67 0.87
CA PHE A 171 1.70 9.73 0.15
C PHE A 171 2.62 10.27 -0.94
N ASN A 172 2.10 10.43 -2.16
CA ASN A 172 2.87 10.93 -3.30
C ASN A 172 2.16 12.10 -3.97
N VAL A 173 2.91 13.16 -4.23
CA VAL A 173 2.50 14.29 -5.05
C VAL A 173 3.64 14.60 -6.01
N TYR A 174 3.43 14.33 -7.30
CA TYR A 174 4.42 14.54 -8.34
C TYR A 174 5.77 13.87 -8.00
N ASN A 175 6.82 14.66 -7.79
CA ASN A 175 8.18 14.17 -7.53
C ASN A 175 8.49 13.94 -6.04
N LYS A 176 7.51 14.10 -5.13
CA LYS A 176 7.67 13.91 -3.68
C LYS A 176 6.99 12.63 -3.22
N VAL A 177 7.68 11.83 -2.41
CA VAL A 177 7.13 10.60 -1.81
C VAL A 177 7.39 10.62 -0.31
N HIS A 178 6.33 10.66 0.47
CA HIS A 178 6.35 10.66 1.92
C HIS A 178 6.08 9.22 2.37
N ILE A 179 6.97 8.64 3.18
CA ILE A 179 6.85 7.24 3.61
C ILE A 179 6.85 7.18 5.14
N THR A 180 5.88 6.47 5.69
CA THR A 180 5.78 6.08 7.10
C THR A 180 5.83 4.56 7.20
N LEU A 181 6.66 4.04 8.12
CA LEU A 181 6.79 2.61 8.39
C LEU A 181 6.46 2.32 9.86
N SER A 182 5.62 1.31 10.07
CA SER A 182 5.26 0.74 11.36
C SER A 182 4.65 -0.63 11.13
N THR A 183 4.87 -1.56 12.03
CA THR A 183 4.35 -2.92 11.93
C THR A 183 3.03 -3.06 12.67
N HIS A 184 1.95 -3.30 11.91
CA HIS A 184 0.60 -3.41 12.48
C HIS A 184 0.45 -4.57 13.45
N GLU A 185 1.11 -5.72 13.21
CA GLU A 185 1.02 -6.92 14.06
C GLU A 185 1.42 -6.65 15.52
N CYS A 186 2.44 -5.83 15.75
CA CYS A 186 2.94 -5.47 17.08
C CYS A 186 2.58 -4.04 17.52
N GLY A 187 1.83 -3.30 16.69
CA GLY A 187 1.42 -1.92 16.95
C GLY A 187 2.59 -0.95 17.10
N GLY A 188 3.70 -1.18 16.41
CA GLY A 188 4.91 -0.39 16.57
C GLY A 188 6.05 -0.77 15.63
N LEU A 189 7.23 -0.22 15.87
CA LEU A 189 8.41 -0.51 15.06
C LEU A 189 8.90 -1.93 15.29
N SER A 190 9.19 -2.66 14.21
CA SER A 190 9.83 -3.98 14.22
C SER A 190 11.03 -4.04 13.27
N GLU A 191 11.75 -5.15 13.25
CA GLU A 191 12.80 -5.41 12.27
C GLU A 191 12.30 -5.31 10.81
N ARG A 192 11.02 -5.61 10.55
CA ARG A 192 10.45 -5.50 9.19
C ARG A 192 10.50 -4.05 8.69
N ASP A 193 10.26 -3.09 9.57
CA ASP A 193 10.35 -1.66 9.26
C ASP A 193 11.80 -1.25 8.94
N ILE A 194 12.77 -1.73 9.73
CA ILE A 194 14.20 -1.44 9.53
C ILE A 194 14.71 -2.03 8.21
N ASN A 195 14.32 -3.27 7.91
CA ASN A 195 14.68 -3.97 6.68
C ASN A 195 14.11 -3.28 5.44
N LEU A 196 12.84 -2.88 5.49
CA LEU A 196 12.20 -2.17 4.39
C LEU A 196 12.77 -0.76 4.21
N ALA A 197 13.02 -0.02 5.30
CA ALA A 197 13.67 1.30 5.26
C ALA A 197 15.05 1.22 4.60
N SER A 198 15.85 0.23 4.99
CA SER A 198 17.19 0.00 4.42
C SER A 198 17.13 -0.29 2.92
N PHE A 199 16.16 -1.09 2.47
CA PHE A 199 15.95 -1.32 1.04
C PHE A 199 15.50 -0.05 0.31
N ILE A 200 14.59 0.72 0.91
CA ILE A 200 14.12 1.99 0.35
C ILE A 200 15.30 2.93 0.08
N GLU A 201 16.25 3.06 1.02
CA GLU A 201 17.46 3.88 0.83
C GLU A 201 18.31 3.40 -0.35
N GLN A 202 18.52 2.09 -0.49
CA GLN A 202 19.27 1.51 -1.62
C GLN A 202 18.62 1.86 -2.97
N VAL A 203 17.28 1.78 -3.05
CA VAL A 203 16.54 2.16 -4.26
C VAL A 203 16.65 3.65 -4.51
N ALA A 204 16.45 4.49 -3.48
CA ALA A 204 16.50 5.94 -3.60
C ALA A 204 17.86 6.43 -4.11
N ALA A 205 18.96 5.92 -3.54
CA ALA A 205 20.33 6.27 -3.93
C ALA A 205 20.67 5.92 -5.39
N SER A 206 19.97 4.93 -5.97
CA SER A 206 20.15 4.55 -7.38
C SER A 206 19.34 5.39 -8.37
N LEU A 207 18.43 6.23 -7.89
CA LEU A 207 17.48 7.02 -8.70
C LEU A 207 17.56 8.53 -8.47
N SER A 208 18.34 8.95 -7.46
CA SER A 208 18.67 10.35 -7.16
C SER A 208 19.45 10.98 -8.31
#